data_AF-A0AAU9WCH9-F1
#
_entry.id   AF-A0AAU9WCH9-F1
#
_cell.length_a   1.000
_cell.length_b   1.000
_cell.length_c   1.000
_cell.angle_alpha   90.00
_cell.angle_beta   90.00
_cell.angle_gamma   90.00
#
_symmetry.space_group_name_H-M   'P 1'
#
loop_
_entity.id
_entity.type
_entity.pdbx_description
1 polymer ?
#
loop_
_entity_poly.entity_id
_entity_poly.type
_entity_poly.pdbx_seq_one_letter_code
_entity_poly.pdbx_strand_id
1 'polypeptide(L)'
;VNILDGYGCCTAVLQKDPDGQLFGFGSPAGQDFLSRNPELMFKFKSHFGADNKDVTYKDITALFNQKYSQMVGKPSRVPYLKGGFEVEGLPEDLPFRKPFMYGGMQMRRILEAKESIIFKPAPLQGHSDDAVETPIEQEPIPTEATQQILASLLAHIAGDRVSRRALSGGGVIKEEETEVVDLTFSNREMWILQSYGITYFDTDAWKGLWHNVQHDTEHDGGVILPVLSGGEDEKFWLFLCSLKLGTILKASSGKALKGHWLDRIPSSSNEYRLLTDMTNSVTKLNAIKLENGTPLYHLYYAMPSQNGTYKLDALFETAIEQAIRRLTRVNPEDF
;
A
#
# COMPACT_ATOMS: atom_id res chain seq x y z
N VAL A 1 19.01 -19.64 21.46
CA VAL A 1 18.27 -20.68 22.19
C VAL A 1 19.20 -21.48 23.11
N ASN A 2 20.33 -22.01 22.62
CA ASN A 2 21.25 -22.85 23.43
C ASN A 2 22.09 -22.16 24.54
N ILE A 3 21.98 -20.84 24.73
CA ILE A 3 22.76 -20.14 25.79
C ILE A 3 22.07 -20.29 27.16
N LEU A 4 20.74 -20.42 27.19
CA LEU A 4 19.95 -20.39 28.43
C LEU A 4 19.85 -21.76 29.12
N ASP A 5 19.98 -22.85 28.36
CA ASP A 5 19.95 -24.21 28.90
C ASP A 5 21.15 -24.50 29.82
N GLY A 6 22.30 -23.85 29.57
CA GLY A 6 23.48 -23.90 30.43
C GLY A 6 23.32 -23.22 31.80
N TYR A 7 22.25 -22.43 31.99
CA TYR A 7 21.92 -21.76 33.25
C TYR A 7 20.73 -22.43 33.99
N GLY A 8 20.33 -23.63 33.59
CA GLY A 8 19.23 -24.36 34.22
C GLY A 8 17.84 -23.82 33.87
N CYS A 9 17.72 -22.96 32.87
CA CYS A 9 16.43 -22.48 32.37
C CYS A 9 15.87 -23.45 31.33
N CYS A 10 14.71 -24.07 31.60
CA CYS A 10 14.01 -24.86 30.59
C CYS A 10 13.26 -23.93 29.63
N THR A 11 13.81 -23.71 28.43
CA THR A 11 13.10 -22.95 27.39
C THR A 11 12.11 -23.86 26.65
N ALA A 12 10.87 -23.38 26.48
CA ALA A 12 9.83 -24.07 25.72
C ALA A 12 9.47 -23.23 24.49
N VAL A 13 9.50 -23.85 23.31
CA VAL A 13 9.03 -23.25 22.05
C VAL A 13 7.67 -23.86 21.76
N LEU A 14 6.70 -23.03 21.37
CA LEU A 14 5.38 -23.43 20.90
C LEU A 14 5.31 -23.07 19.41
N GLN A 15 5.01 -24.04 18.54
CA GLN A 15 4.86 -23.79 17.11
C GLN A 15 3.38 -23.95 16.71
N LYS A 16 2.90 -23.07 15.82
CA LYS A 16 1.54 -23.10 15.27
C LYS A 16 1.67 -23.35 13.78
N ASP A 17 0.96 -24.35 13.27
CA ASP A 17 0.89 -24.60 11.83
C ASP A 17 -0.06 -23.59 11.14
N PRO A 18 -0.07 -23.52 9.80
CA PRO A 18 -0.95 -22.62 9.06
C PRO A 18 -2.45 -22.86 9.30
N ASP A 19 -2.84 -24.08 9.70
CA ASP A 19 -4.23 -24.46 10.00
C ASP A 19 -4.60 -24.18 11.47
N GLY A 20 -3.66 -23.64 12.21
CA GLY A 20 -3.78 -23.20 13.58
C GLY A 20 -3.67 -24.30 14.63
N GLN A 21 -3.27 -25.50 14.23
CA GLN A 21 -2.92 -26.58 15.11
C GLN A 21 -1.57 -26.28 15.79
N LEU A 22 -1.56 -26.38 17.11
CA LEU A 22 -0.35 -26.23 17.90
C LEU A 22 0.46 -27.54 17.87
N PHE A 23 1.75 -27.44 17.59
CA PHE A 23 2.70 -28.55 17.61
C PHE A 23 4.05 -28.11 18.21
N GLY A 24 4.87 -29.07 18.62
CA GLY A 24 6.13 -28.80 19.33
C GLY A 24 5.87 -28.22 20.72
N PHE A 25 5.57 -29.08 21.70
CA PHE A 25 5.24 -28.67 23.06
C PHE A 25 6.48 -28.69 23.96
N GLY A 26 7.28 -27.63 23.89
CA GLY A 26 8.39 -27.45 24.83
C GLY A 26 9.59 -28.39 24.65
N SER A 27 10.52 -28.34 25.60
CA SER A 27 11.76 -29.12 25.58
C SER A 27 11.50 -30.63 25.57
N PRO A 28 12.47 -31.47 25.17
CA PRO A 28 12.32 -32.93 25.16
C PRO A 28 11.84 -33.50 26.51
N ALA A 29 12.30 -32.94 27.64
CA ALA A 29 11.87 -33.34 28.97
C ALA A 29 10.40 -32.95 29.27
N GLY A 30 9.94 -31.79 28.77
CA GLY A 30 8.55 -31.38 28.87
C GLY A 30 7.61 -32.24 28.04
N GLN A 31 8.03 -32.66 26.85
CA GLN A 31 7.27 -33.58 26.01
C GLN A 31 7.13 -34.96 26.63
N ASP A 32 8.21 -35.48 27.24
CA ASP A 32 8.19 -36.75 27.97
C ASP A 32 7.31 -36.67 29.24
N PHE A 33 7.30 -35.54 29.94
CA PHE A 33 6.39 -35.33 31.07
C PHE A 33 4.91 -35.28 30.65
N LEU A 34 4.58 -34.55 29.57
CA LEU A 34 3.20 -34.41 29.08
C LEU A 34 2.68 -35.71 28.45
N SER A 35 3.53 -36.51 27.81
CA SER A 35 3.14 -37.82 27.26
C SER A 35 2.76 -38.82 28.37
N ARG A 36 3.43 -38.72 29.52
CA ARG A 36 3.15 -39.54 30.72
C ARG A 36 1.95 -39.06 31.53
N ASN A 37 1.41 -37.87 31.23
CA ASN A 37 0.28 -37.28 31.94
C ASN A 37 -0.81 -36.78 30.96
N PRO A 38 -1.62 -37.68 30.38
CA PRO A 38 -2.56 -37.35 29.30
C PRO A 38 -3.63 -36.32 29.70
N GLU A 39 -4.10 -36.33 30.95
CA GLU A 39 -5.08 -35.36 31.44
C GLU A 39 -4.48 -33.96 31.57
N LEU A 40 -3.22 -33.86 32.00
CA LEU A 40 -2.49 -32.60 32.00
C LEU A 40 -2.21 -32.14 30.58
N MET A 41 -1.90 -33.04 29.65
CA MET A 41 -1.77 -32.69 28.23
C MET A 41 -3.10 -32.19 27.65
N PHE A 42 -4.25 -32.77 28.01
CA PHE A 42 -5.56 -32.28 27.57
C PHE A 42 -5.89 -30.91 28.19
N LYS A 43 -5.63 -30.70 29.48
CA LYS A 43 -5.78 -29.38 30.13
C LYS A 43 -4.81 -28.36 29.57
N PHE A 44 -3.58 -28.74 29.26
CA PHE A 44 -2.56 -27.89 28.65
C PHE A 44 -2.98 -27.49 27.23
N LYS A 45 -3.38 -28.47 26.40
CA LYS A 45 -3.93 -28.22 25.06
C LYS A 45 -5.22 -27.41 25.10
N SER A 46 -6.10 -27.63 26.08
CA SER A 46 -7.31 -26.82 26.26
C SER A 46 -6.98 -25.41 26.74
N HIS A 47 -6.05 -25.24 27.67
CA HIS A 47 -5.64 -23.92 28.16
C HIS A 47 -5.03 -23.06 27.06
N PHE A 48 -4.28 -23.67 26.14
CA PHE A 48 -3.68 -22.97 24.99
C PHE A 48 -4.49 -23.05 23.68
N GLY A 49 -5.54 -23.87 23.63
CA GLY A 49 -6.29 -24.19 22.41
C GLY A 49 -7.81 -24.03 22.48
N ALA A 50 -8.41 -23.75 23.65
CA ALA A 50 -9.87 -23.74 23.79
C ALA A 50 -10.56 -22.39 23.53
N ASP A 51 -9.86 -21.25 23.49
CA ASP A 51 -10.51 -19.92 23.33
C ASP A 51 -10.08 -19.14 22.07
N ASN A 52 -9.73 -19.84 21.00
CA ASN A 52 -9.38 -19.21 19.73
C ASN A 52 -10.40 -19.54 18.63
N LYS A 53 -11.64 -19.03 18.75
CA LYS A 53 -12.31 -18.60 17.52
C LYS A 53 -11.41 -17.51 16.95
N ASP A 54 -10.71 -17.82 15.86
CA ASP A 54 -9.81 -16.86 15.23
C ASP A 54 -10.67 -15.67 14.76
N VAL A 55 -10.65 -14.60 15.55
CA VAL A 55 -11.25 -13.32 15.17
C VAL A 55 -10.43 -12.79 14.01
N THR A 56 -11.05 -12.75 12.84
CA THR A 56 -10.43 -12.26 11.63
C THR A 56 -10.74 -10.79 11.42
N TYR A 57 -9.97 -10.12 10.58
CA TYR A 57 -10.27 -8.74 10.19
C TYR A 57 -11.67 -8.62 9.54
N LYS A 58 -12.22 -9.71 8.97
CA LYS A 58 -13.57 -9.71 8.39
C LYS A 58 -14.64 -9.56 9.46
N ASP A 59 -14.45 -10.15 10.63
CA ASP A 59 -15.37 -10.04 11.77
C ASP A 59 -15.42 -8.60 12.30
N ILE A 60 -14.26 -7.96 12.41
CA ILE A 60 -14.16 -6.54 12.79
C ILE A 60 -14.72 -5.62 11.69
N THR A 61 -14.50 -5.96 10.42
CA THR A 61 -15.09 -5.22 9.29
C THR A 61 -16.62 -5.26 9.33
N ALA A 62 -17.21 -6.43 9.59
CA ALA A 62 -18.64 -6.60 9.72
C ALA A 62 -19.20 -5.80 10.90
N LEU A 63 -18.54 -5.87 12.07
CA LEU A 63 -18.90 -5.11 13.27
C LEU A 63 -18.92 -3.60 13.00
N PHE A 64 -17.84 -3.05 12.45
CA PHE A 64 -17.75 -1.60 12.20
C PHE A 64 -18.75 -1.13 11.16
N ASN A 65 -18.95 -1.89 10.07
CA ASN A 65 -19.95 -1.55 9.07
C ASN A 65 -21.37 -1.60 9.66
N GLN A 66 -21.66 -2.57 10.53
CA GLN A 66 -22.95 -2.66 11.21
C GLN A 66 -23.19 -1.43 12.10
N LYS A 67 -22.22 -1.05 12.94
CA LYS A 67 -22.33 0.10 13.84
C LYS A 67 -22.43 1.43 13.09
N TYR A 68 -21.67 1.59 12.01
CA TYR A 68 -21.77 2.76 11.14
C TYR A 68 -23.11 2.83 10.40
N SER A 69 -23.60 1.69 9.89
CA SER A 69 -24.92 1.60 9.24
C SER A 69 -26.06 2.02 10.17
N GLN A 70 -25.94 1.72 11.47
CA GLN A 70 -26.90 2.15 12.48
C GLN A 70 -26.90 3.68 12.65
N MET A 71 -25.72 4.30 12.64
CA MET A 71 -25.56 5.76 12.72
C MET A 71 -26.08 6.47 11.47
N VAL A 72 -25.83 5.93 10.26
CA VAL A 72 -26.30 6.50 8.98
C VAL A 72 -27.77 6.15 8.69
N GLY A 73 -28.31 5.10 9.31
CA GLY A 73 -29.69 4.63 9.09
C GLY A 73 -29.88 3.80 7.80
N LYS A 74 -28.80 3.39 7.12
CA LYS A 74 -28.85 2.53 5.93
C LYS A 74 -27.62 1.61 5.88
N PRO A 75 -27.68 0.44 5.19
CA PRO A 75 -26.52 -0.42 4.99
C PRO A 75 -25.38 0.37 4.32
N SER A 76 -24.26 0.54 5.02
CA SER A 76 -23.14 1.37 4.57
C SER A 76 -21.83 0.81 5.11
N ARG A 77 -20.79 0.91 4.28
CA ARG A 77 -19.42 0.60 4.71
C ARG A 77 -18.82 1.83 5.38
N VAL A 78 -17.96 1.61 6.38
CA VAL A 78 -17.32 2.73 7.08
C VAL A 78 -16.35 3.46 6.14
N PRO A 79 -16.48 4.78 5.96
CA PRO A 79 -15.59 5.55 5.10
C PRO A 79 -14.37 6.01 5.92
N TYR A 80 -13.48 5.06 6.25
CA TYR A 80 -12.27 5.27 7.08
C TYR A 80 -11.38 6.45 6.65
N LEU A 81 -11.50 6.93 5.41
CA LEU A 81 -10.70 8.02 4.85
C LEU A 81 -11.45 9.35 4.69
N LYS A 82 -12.79 9.38 4.83
CA LYS A 82 -13.60 10.61 4.63
C LYS A 82 -13.96 11.33 5.93
N GLY A 83 -13.71 10.70 7.09
CA GLY A 83 -14.10 11.25 8.40
C GLY A 83 -15.61 11.47 8.51
N GLY A 84 -16.01 12.47 9.31
CA GLY A 84 -17.42 12.86 9.50
C GLY A 84 -18.17 12.11 10.61
N PHE A 85 -17.46 11.27 11.35
CA PHE A 85 -17.98 10.52 12.49
C PHE A 85 -16.90 10.38 13.55
N GLU A 86 -17.32 10.28 14.80
CA GLU A 86 -16.49 9.92 15.94
C GLU A 86 -16.83 8.49 16.38
N VAL A 87 -15.84 7.76 16.88
CA VAL A 87 -16.01 6.40 17.37
C VAL A 87 -15.67 6.36 18.85
N GLU A 88 -16.66 6.05 19.67
CA GLU A 88 -16.50 5.89 21.11
C GLU A 88 -16.58 4.42 21.52
N GLY A 89 -16.06 4.10 22.71
CA GLY A 89 -16.19 2.78 23.34
C GLY A 89 -15.29 1.69 22.75
N LEU A 90 -14.24 2.06 22.01
CA LEU A 90 -13.12 1.17 21.73
C LEU A 90 -12.34 0.86 23.03
N PRO A 91 -11.64 -0.29 23.11
CA PRO A 91 -10.82 -0.60 24.27
C PRO A 91 -9.75 0.46 24.53
N GLU A 92 -9.43 0.70 25.81
CA GLU A 92 -8.37 1.64 26.22
C GLU A 92 -7.06 1.35 25.45
N ASP A 93 -6.43 2.42 24.97
CA ASP A 93 -5.22 2.47 24.14
C ASP A 93 -5.34 1.96 22.70
N LEU A 94 -6.55 1.69 22.19
CA LEU A 94 -6.76 1.30 20.78
C LEU A 94 -7.43 2.40 19.96
N PRO A 95 -6.69 3.07 19.03
CA PRO A 95 -7.30 4.00 18.10
C PRO A 95 -8.15 3.27 17.05
N PHE A 96 -9.16 3.99 16.52
CA PHE A 96 -9.97 3.52 15.40
C PHE A 96 -9.13 3.47 14.11
N ARG A 97 -9.02 2.30 13.47
CA ARG A 97 -8.22 2.02 12.26
C ARG A 97 -8.94 1.01 11.37
N LYS A 98 -8.39 0.74 10.17
CA LYS A 98 -8.93 -0.31 9.30
C LYS A 98 -8.79 -1.69 9.96
N PRO A 99 -9.80 -2.58 9.84
CA PRO A 99 -9.81 -3.89 10.49
C PRO A 99 -8.56 -4.75 10.28
N PHE A 100 -7.93 -4.71 9.10
CA PHE A 100 -6.73 -5.50 8.80
C PHE A 100 -5.45 -4.98 9.46
N MET A 101 -5.50 -3.76 10.04
CA MET A 101 -4.37 -3.13 10.71
C MET A 101 -4.25 -3.56 12.17
N TYR A 102 -5.28 -4.23 12.71
CA TYR A 102 -5.23 -4.76 14.07
C TYR A 102 -4.51 -6.10 14.09
N GLY A 103 -3.67 -6.32 15.11
CA GLY A 103 -3.17 -7.66 15.43
C GLY A 103 -4.28 -8.56 15.99
N GLY A 104 -4.10 -9.87 15.97
CA GLY A 104 -5.12 -10.82 16.45
C GLY A 104 -5.60 -10.57 17.89
N MET A 105 -4.70 -10.16 18.80
CA MET A 105 -5.08 -9.77 20.16
C MET A 105 -5.91 -8.49 20.22
N GLN A 106 -5.60 -7.51 19.36
CA GLN A 106 -6.34 -6.24 19.30
C GLN A 106 -7.75 -6.45 18.74
N MET A 107 -7.89 -7.30 17.70
CA MET A 107 -9.19 -7.64 17.13
C MET A 107 -10.12 -8.28 18.17
N ARG A 108 -9.59 -9.18 18.99
CA ARG A 108 -10.38 -9.82 20.07
C ARG A 108 -10.89 -8.81 21.09
N ARG A 109 -10.00 -7.93 21.58
CA ARG A 109 -10.39 -6.85 22.51
C ARG A 109 -11.48 -5.97 21.92
N ILE A 110 -11.40 -5.65 20.62
CA ILE A 110 -12.44 -4.87 19.93
C ILE A 110 -13.77 -5.64 19.87
N LEU A 111 -13.73 -6.94 19.58
CA LEU A 111 -14.93 -7.77 19.50
C LEU A 111 -15.58 -7.98 20.87
N GLU A 112 -14.80 -8.07 21.94
CA GLU A 112 -15.27 -8.10 23.32
C GLU A 112 -15.97 -6.79 23.72
N ALA A 113 -15.45 -5.65 23.26
CA ALA A 113 -16.03 -4.32 23.47
C ALA A 113 -17.16 -3.96 22.50
N LYS A 114 -17.64 -4.89 21.65
CA LYS A 114 -18.58 -4.62 20.55
C LYS A 114 -19.85 -3.85 20.96
N GLU A 115 -20.35 -4.06 22.18
CA GLU A 115 -21.57 -3.39 22.66
C GLU A 115 -21.30 -1.94 23.04
N SER A 116 -20.11 -1.64 23.56
CA SER A 116 -19.65 -0.29 23.91
C SER A 116 -19.33 0.56 22.69
N ILE A 117 -18.99 -0.05 21.56
CA ILE A 117 -18.60 0.68 20.34
C ILE A 117 -19.82 1.37 19.73
N ILE A 118 -19.74 2.70 19.63
CA ILE A 118 -20.78 3.58 19.09
C ILE A 118 -20.15 4.55 18.08
N PHE A 119 -20.78 4.67 16.91
CA PHE A 119 -20.46 5.70 15.93
C PHE A 119 -21.38 6.90 16.14
N LYS A 120 -20.83 8.11 16.21
CA LYS A 120 -21.56 9.37 16.35
C LYS A 120 -21.23 10.31 15.20
N PRO A 121 -22.17 11.15 14.72
CA PRO A 121 -21.84 12.23 13.79
C PRO A 121 -20.83 13.17 14.46
N ALA A 122 -19.76 13.52 13.75
CA ALA A 122 -18.88 14.59 14.21
C ALA A 122 -19.70 15.89 14.28
N PRO A 123 -19.57 16.70 15.34
CA PRO A 123 -20.36 17.92 15.48
C PRO A 123 -20.13 18.86 14.29
N LEU A 124 -21.22 19.34 13.70
CA LEU A 124 -21.22 20.42 12.71
C LEU A 124 -20.65 21.68 13.38
N GLN A 125 -19.37 21.96 13.17
CA GLN A 125 -18.81 23.25 13.56
C GLN A 125 -19.38 24.33 12.65
N GLY A 126 -20.18 25.21 13.24
CA GLY A 126 -20.65 26.43 12.62
C GLY A 126 -19.48 27.28 12.14
N HIS A 127 -19.62 27.83 10.94
CA HIS A 127 -18.65 28.74 10.34
C HIS A 127 -18.53 29.99 11.24
N SER A 128 -17.36 30.16 11.87
CA SER A 128 -16.85 31.47 12.23
C SER A 128 -15.80 31.86 11.20
N ASP A 129 -15.99 33.01 10.58
CA ASP A 129 -15.22 33.62 9.49
C ASP A 129 -13.77 34.00 9.87
N ASP A 130 -12.99 33.05 10.36
CA ASP A 130 -11.53 33.13 10.40
C ASP A 130 -10.97 31.82 9.83
N ALA A 131 -11.01 31.74 8.50
CA ALA A 131 -10.40 30.66 7.74
C ALA A 131 -8.88 30.72 7.93
N VAL A 132 -8.35 29.88 8.82
CA VAL A 132 -7.06 29.24 8.54
C VAL A 132 -7.34 28.31 7.37
N GLU A 133 -7.11 28.79 6.17
CA GLU A 133 -7.12 27.99 4.94
C GLU A 133 -6.23 26.77 5.17
N THR A 134 -6.82 25.61 5.46
CA THR A 134 -6.16 24.34 5.15
C THR A 134 -5.92 24.36 3.64
N PRO A 135 -4.67 24.29 3.16
CA PRO A 135 -4.39 24.40 1.74
C PRO A 135 -5.17 23.32 1.01
N ILE A 136 -6.04 23.74 0.09
CA ILE A 136 -6.47 22.86 -0.99
C ILE A 136 -5.16 22.39 -1.61
N GLU A 137 -4.80 21.11 -1.46
CA GLU A 137 -3.63 20.51 -2.14
C GLU A 137 -3.86 20.67 -3.66
N GLN A 138 -3.47 21.81 -4.23
CA GLN A 138 -3.57 22.09 -5.65
C GLN A 138 -2.74 21.04 -6.40
N GLU A 139 -3.23 20.57 -7.54
CA GLU A 139 -2.43 19.69 -8.38
C GLU A 139 -1.14 20.44 -8.78
N PRO A 140 0.05 19.84 -8.58
CA PRO A 140 1.30 20.51 -8.89
C PRO A 140 1.28 20.97 -10.34
N ILE A 141 1.53 22.26 -10.56
CA ILE A 141 1.53 22.83 -11.90
C ILE A 141 2.77 22.30 -12.63
N PRO A 142 2.63 21.64 -13.79
CA PRO A 142 3.78 21.15 -14.53
C PRO A 142 4.64 22.34 -14.99
N THR A 143 5.95 22.23 -14.78
CA THR A 143 6.93 23.22 -15.28
C THR A 143 6.90 23.31 -16.80
N GLU A 144 7.38 24.41 -17.38
CA GLU A 144 7.44 24.58 -18.84
C GLU A 144 8.21 23.44 -19.52
N ALA A 145 9.33 23.01 -18.94
CA ALA A 145 10.08 21.86 -19.44
C ALA A 145 9.27 20.55 -19.39
N THR A 146 8.46 20.37 -18.35
CA THR A 146 7.57 19.20 -18.22
C THR A 146 6.45 19.24 -19.26
N GLN A 147 5.90 20.43 -19.54
CA GLN A 147 4.88 20.64 -20.57
C GLN A 147 5.43 20.36 -21.97
N GLN A 148 6.67 20.76 -22.27
CA GLN A 148 7.33 20.47 -23.54
C GLN A 148 7.55 18.96 -23.75
N ILE A 149 8.04 18.26 -22.71
CA ILE A 149 8.20 16.80 -22.77
C ILE A 149 6.83 16.13 -22.94
N LEU A 150 5.82 16.55 -22.17
CA LEU A 150 4.46 16.02 -22.30
C LEU A 150 3.91 16.20 -23.72
N ALA A 151 4.08 17.38 -24.32
CA ALA A 151 3.65 17.64 -25.69
C ALA A 151 4.34 16.72 -26.71
N SER A 152 5.65 16.48 -26.54
CA SER A 152 6.40 15.54 -27.37
C SER A 152 5.90 14.10 -27.19
N LEU A 153 5.57 13.69 -25.97
CA LEU A 153 5.05 12.35 -25.69
C LEU A 153 3.67 12.16 -26.31
N LEU A 154 2.77 13.13 -26.19
CA LEU A 154 1.46 13.07 -26.82
C LEU A 154 1.56 13.03 -28.36
N ALA A 155 2.50 13.78 -28.94
CA ALA A 155 2.77 13.73 -30.38
C ALA A 155 3.36 12.38 -30.81
N HIS A 156 4.21 11.78 -29.99
CA HIS A 156 4.74 10.45 -30.23
C HIS A 156 3.66 9.35 -30.14
N ILE A 157 2.69 9.50 -29.23
CA ILE A 157 1.62 8.51 -28.99
C ILE A 157 0.48 8.61 -30.01
N ALA A 158 0.11 9.81 -30.46
CA ALA A 158 -1.10 10.03 -31.27
C ALA A 158 -0.88 10.87 -32.54
N GLY A 159 0.37 11.25 -32.82
CA GLY A 159 0.73 12.13 -33.93
C GLY A 159 0.50 13.62 -33.63
N ASP A 160 1.21 14.48 -34.39
CA ASP A 160 1.23 15.93 -34.18
C ASP A 160 -0.14 16.61 -34.26
N ARG A 161 -1.04 16.08 -35.10
CA ARG A 161 -2.36 16.69 -35.31
C ARG A 161 -3.26 16.47 -34.09
N VAL A 162 -3.30 15.22 -33.61
CA VAL A 162 -4.14 14.82 -32.47
C VAL A 162 -3.60 15.43 -31.18
N SER A 163 -2.27 15.40 -30.99
CA SER A 163 -1.61 16.03 -29.84
C SER A 163 -1.93 17.52 -29.71
N ARG A 164 -1.78 18.30 -30.80
CA ARG A 164 -2.12 19.74 -30.80
C ARG A 164 -3.60 20.01 -30.53
N ARG A 165 -4.50 19.14 -31.01
CA ARG A 165 -5.93 19.23 -30.70
C ARG A 165 -6.17 19.04 -29.21
N ALA A 166 -5.62 17.97 -28.62
CA ALA A 166 -5.80 17.66 -27.21
C ALA A 166 -5.23 18.77 -26.31
N LEU A 167 -4.02 19.26 -26.60
CA LEU A 167 -3.35 20.33 -25.84
C LEU A 167 -4.08 21.68 -25.90
N SER A 168 -4.83 21.95 -26.97
CA SER A 168 -5.63 23.18 -27.11
C SER A 168 -7.05 23.06 -26.54
N GLY A 169 -7.37 21.95 -25.87
CA GLY A 169 -8.70 21.69 -25.29
C GLY A 169 -9.74 21.21 -26.29
N GLY A 170 -9.32 20.77 -27.49
CA GLY A 170 -10.18 20.26 -28.55
C GLY A 170 -10.68 18.82 -28.34
N GLY A 171 -10.81 18.37 -27.09
CA GLY A 171 -11.25 17.02 -26.71
C GLY A 171 -10.12 16.04 -26.39
N VAL A 172 -10.49 14.87 -25.87
CA VAL A 172 -9.56 13.78 -25.52
C VAL A 172 -9.08 12.98 -26.74
N ILE A 173 -7.99 12.25 -26.56
CA ILE A 173 -7.40 11.27 -27.48
C ILE A 173 -8.13 9.95 -27.30
N LYS A 174 -8.64 9.38 -28.39
CA LYS A 174 -9.34 8.10 -28.41
C LYS A 174 -8.44 6.95 -28.83
N GLU A 175 -8.87 5.72 -28.57
CA GLU A 175 -8.10 4.51 -28.87
C GLU A 175 -7.73 4.43 -30.36
N GLU A 176 -8.67 4.74 -31.27
CA GLU A 176 -8.44 4.73 -32.71
C GLU A 176 -7.48 5.83 -33.21
N GLU A 177 -7.15 6.82 -32.36
CA GLU A 177 -6.23 7.90 -32.67
C GLU A 177 -4.81 7.66 -32.14
N THR A 178 -4.58 6.53 -31.47
CA THR A 178 -3.26 6.17 -30.93
C THR A 178 -2.44 5.33 -31.90
N GLU A 179 -1.18 5.71 -32.10
CA GLU A 179 -0.20 4.99 -32.92
C GLU A 179 0.66 4.11 -32.00
N VAL A 180 0.13 2.95 -31.65
CA VAL A 180 0.69 2.13 -30.56
C VAL A 180 1.75 1.12 -31.04
N VAL A 181 2.84 1.61 -31.63
CA VAL A 181 3.94 0.76 -32.12
C VAL A 181 5.23 1.04 -31.34
N ASP A 182 5.80 -0.02 -30.76
CA ASP A 182 7.11 -0.02 -30.08
C ASP A 182 7.33 1.12 -29.06
N LEU A 183 6.30 1.43 -28.27
CA LEU A 183 6.36 2.50 -27.27
C LEU A 183 7.26 2.09 -26.10
N THR A 184 8.42 2.74 -26.00
CA THR A 184 9.33 2.65 -24.86
C THR A 184 9.45 4.02 -24.22
N PHE A 185 9.51 4.06 -22.90
CA PHE A 185 9.61 5.31 -22.14
C PHE A 185 10.69 5.20 -21.08
N SER A 186 11.47 6.27 -20.94
CA SER A 186 12.32 6.46 -19.78
C SER A 186 11.49 6.61 -18.50
N ASN A 187 12.14 6.46 -17.34
CA ASN A 187 11.50 6.74 -16.04
C ASN A 187 10.78 8.09 -16.03
N ARG A 188 11.45 9.14 -16.52
CA ARG A 188 10.94 10.51 -16.47
C ARG A 188 9.71 10.69 -17.34
N GLU A 189 9.72 10.13 -18.54
CA GLU A 189 8.58 10.18 -19.47
C GLU A 189 7.37 9.44 -18.90
N MET A 190 7.57 8.25 -18.31
CA MET A 190 6.51 7.51 -17.63
C MET A 190 5.88 8.34 -16.50
N TRP A 191 6.69 8.97 -15.65
CA TRP A 191 6.18 9.79 -14.54
C TRP A 191 5.41 11.01 -15.01
N ILE A 192 5.86 11.67 -16.09
CA ILE A 192 5.17 12.82 -16.68
C ILE A 192 3.82 12.38 -17.27
N LEU A 193 3.81 11.31 -18.08
CA LEU A 193 2.57 10.75 -18.63
C LEU A 193 1.60 10.37 -17.53
N GLN A 194 2.06 9.74 -16.46
CA GLN A 194 1.17 9.36 -15.37
C GLN A 194 0.71 10.54 -14.54
N SER A 195 1.56 11.54 -14.32
CA SER A 195 1.18 12.71 -13.52
C SER A 195 0.17 13.56 -14.27
N TYR A 196 0.37 13.78 -15.57
CA TYR A 196 -0.33 14.81 -16.34
C TYR A 196 -0.95 14.33 -17.65
N GLY A 197 -0.49 13.21 -18.20
CA GLY A 197 -0.93 12.70 -19.50
C GLY A 197 -2.34 12.13 -19.50
N ILE A 198 -2.76 11.47 -18.41
CA ILE A 198 -4.06 10.80 -18.34
C ILE A 198 -5.26 11.68 -18.69
N THR A 199 -5.19 12.98 -18.39
CA THR A 199 -6.29 13.93 -18.65
C THR A 199 -6.53 14.17 -20.14
N TYR A 200 -5.60 13.76 -21.00
CA TYR A 200 -5.69 13.90 -22.45
C TYR A 200 -6.25 12.66 -23.14
N PHE A 201 -6.45 11.54 -22.44
CA PHE A 201 -6.93 10.30 -23.03
C PHE A 201 -8.34 9.99 -22.53
N ASP A 202 -9.15 9.32 -23.36
CA ASP A 202 -10.28 8.58 -22.81
C ASP A 202 -9.80 7.29 -22.09
N THR A 203 -10.73 6.61 -21.42
CA THR A 203 -10.41 5.45 -20.60
C THR A 203 -9.83 4.28 -21.41
N ASP A 204 -10.30 4.07 -22.64
CA ASP A 204 -9.89 2.94 -23.47
C ASP A 204 -8.54 3.22 -24.13
N ALA A 205 -8.34 4.43 -24.64
CA ALA A 205 -7.06 4.91 -25.15
C ALA A 205 -5.96 4.84 -24.09
N TRP A 206 -6.27 5.24 -22.84
CA TRP A 206 -5.31 5.17 -21.74
C TRP A 206 -4.93 3.74 -21.39
N LYS A 207 -5.90 2.82 -21.33
CA LYS A 207 -5.63 1.39 -21.09
C LYS A 207 -4.84 0.77 -22.24
N GLY A 208 -5.23 1.06 -23.48
CA GLY A 208 -4.58 0.60 -24.71
C GLY A 208 -3.12 1.06 -24.79
N LEU A 209 -2.84 2.32 -24.46
CA LEU A 209 -1.47 2.85 -24.37
C LEU A 209 -0.62 1.96 -23.47
N TRP A 210 -1.01 1.78 -22.22
CA TRP A 210 -0.20 1.03 -21.26
C TRP A 210 -0.15 -0.48 -21.50
N HIS A 211 -1.08 -1.03 -22.27
CA HIS A 211 -1.00 -2.43 -22.71
C HIS A 211 0.17 -2.65 -23.69
N ASN A 212 0.48 -1.65 -24.49
CA ASN A 212 1.48 -1.73 -25.55
C ASN A 212 2.84 -1.12 -25.17
N VAL A 213 2.94 -0.46 -24.00
CA VAL A 213 4.24 0.01 -23.49
C VAL A 213 5.17 -1.17 -23.25
N GLN A 214 6.33 -1.12 -23.88
CA GLN A 214 7.41 -2.08 -23.68
C GLN A 214 8.27 -1.64 -22.50
N HIS A 215 8.36 -2.52 -21.50
CA HIS A 215 9.16 -2.28 -20.31
C HIS A 215 10.57 -2.85 -20.47
N ASP A 216 11.57 -2.15 -19.94
CA ASP A 216 12.94 -2.66 -19.82
C ASP A 216 13.02 -3.75 -18.73
N THR A 217 12.61 -4.96 -19.13
CA THR A 217 12.45 -6.09 -18.21
C THR A 217 13.77 -6.74 -17.79
N GLU A 218 14.84 -6.49 -18.55
CA GLU A 218 16.17 -7.07 -18.35
C GLU A 218 17.15 -6.12 -17.67
N HIS A 219 16.72 -4.90 -17.30
CA HIS A 219 17.49 -3.96 -16.49
C HIS A 219 18.18 -4.66 -15.30
N ASP A 220 19.51 -4.54 -15.26
CA ASP A 220 20.34 -5.18 -14.23
C ASP A 220 20.52 -4.31 -12.97
N GLY A 221 20.01 -3.07 -12.98
CA GLY A 221 20.02 -2.21 -11.79
C GLY A 221 18.83 -2.44 -10.85
N GLY A 222 18.72 -1.60 -9.83
CA GLY A 222 17.67 -1.72 -8.81
C GLY A 222 16.30 -1.31 -9.33
N VAL A 223 15.23 -1.98 -8.88
CA VAL A 223 13.84 -1.57 -9.15
C VAL A 223 13.24 -1.00 -7.86
N ILE A 224 12.94 0.29 -7.83
CA ILE A 224 12.29 0.92 -6.69
C ILE A 224 10.78 0.91 -6.90
N LEU A 225 10.06 0.36 -5.94
CA LEU A 225 8.60 0.30 -5.92
C LEU A 225 8.07 1.22 -4.81
N PRO A 226 7.13 2.14 -5.12
CA PRO A 226 6.38 2.85 -4.12
C PRO A 226 5.29 1.92 -3.55
N VAL A 227 5.21 1.83 -2.23
CA VAL A 227 4.32 0.92 -1.49
C VAL A 227 3.45 1.75 -0.57
N LEU A 228 2.14 1.55 -0.60
CA LEU A 228 1.22 2.29 0.27
C LEU A 228 1.61 2.09 1.73
N SER A 229 1.70 3.21 2.45
CA SER A 229 1.90 3.22 3.88
C SER A 229 0.56 3.06 4.59
N GLY A 230 0.57 2.44 5.77
CA GLY A 230 -0.59 2.38 6.66
C GLY A 230 -0.65 3.52 7.69
N GLY A 231 0.29 4.47 7.65
CA GLY A 231 0.40 5.60 8.59
C GLY A 231 -0.43 6.81 8.17
N GLU A 232 -0.70 7.71 9.11
CA GLU A 232 -1.41 8.98 8.88
C GLU A 232 -0.47 10.06 8.30
N ASP A 233 0.82 10.02 8.67
CA ASP A 233 1.79 11.08 8.34
C ASP A 233 2.54 10.85 7.02
N GLU A 234 2.68 9.58 6.60
CA GLU A 234 3.45 9.21 5.42
C GLU A 234 2.57 8.36 4.51
N LYS A 235 2.28 8.86 3.29
CA LYS A 235 1.33 8.23 2.35
C LYS A 235 1.89 6.96 1.70
N PHE A 236 3.21 6.86 1.56
CA PHE A 236 3.88 5.72 0.92
C PHE A 236 5.32 5.54 1.44
N TRP A 237 5.83 4.32 1.32
CA TRP A 237 7.24 3.98 1.50
C TRP A 237 7.88 3.59 0.17
N LEU A 238 9.20 3.73 0.05
CA LEU A 238 9.94 3.27 -1.12
C LEU A 238 10.65 1.95 -0.81
N PHE A 239 10.48 0.97 -1.70
CA PHE A 239 11.03 -0.36 -1.56
C PHE A 239 11.98 -0.69 -2.72
N LEU A 240 13.26 -0.83 -2.43
CA LEU A 240 14.25 -1.29 -3.39
C LEU A 240 14.16 -2.80 -3.55
N CYS A 241 13.53 -3.26 -4.63
CA CYS A 241 13.34 -4.67 -4.93
C CYS A 241 14.62 -5.28 -5.51
N SER A 242 14.97 -6.47 -5.04
CA SER A 242 16.12 -7.24 -5.50
C SER A 242 15.83 -8.10 -6.74
N LEU A 243 14.60 -8.05 -7.26
CA LEU A 243 14.18 -8.81 -8.43
C LEU A 243 14.20 -7.93 -9.68
N LYS A 244 14.52 -8.53 -10.84
CA LYS A 244 14.39 -7.87 -12.14
C LYS A 244 12.94 -7.44 -12.39
N LEU A 245 12.75 -6.34 -13.13
CA LEU A 245 11.44 -5.81 -13.46
C LEU A 245 10.54 -6.87 -14.12
N GLY A 246 11.07 -7.65 -15.08
CA GLY A 246 10.30 -8.73 -15.72
C GLY A 246 9.74 -9.77 -14.74
N THR A 247 10.50 -10.08 -13.68
CA THR A 247 10.04 -10.99 -12.62
C THR A 247 8.97 -10.36 -11.75
N ILE A 248 9.11 -9.08 -11.43
CA ILE A 248 8.12 -8.31 -10.68
C ILE A 248 6.82 -8.25 -11.48
N LEU A 249 6.86 -7.87 -12.76
CA LEU A 249 5.67 -7.74 -13.60
C LEU A 249 4.91 -9.07 -13.79
N LYS A 250 5.62 -10.20 -13.88
CA LYS A 250 5.01 -11.55 -14.00
C LYS A 250 4.55 -12.16 -12.67
N ALA A 251 5.01 -11.65 -11.53
CA ALA A 251 4.64 -12.18 -10.22
C ALA A 251 3.14 -12.01 -9.93
N SER A 252 2.53 -13.01 -9.28
CA SER A 252 1.14 -12.93 -8.81
C SER A 252 1.00 -11.89 -7.68
N SER A 253 -0.22 -11.36 -7.50
CA SER A 253 -0.47 -10.26 -6.57
C SER A 253 0.00 -10.54 -5.13
N GLY A 254 -0.17 -11.79 -4.65
CA GLY A 254 0.24 -12.23 -3.31
C GLY A 254 1.67 -12.73 -3.20
N LYS A 255 2.44 -12.80 -4.30
CA LYS A 255 3.84 -13.26 -4.25
C LYS A 255 4.70 -12.24 -3.51
N ALA A 256 5.51 -12.73 -2.58
CA ALA A 256 6.49 -11.93 -1.87
C ALA A 256 7.59 -11.45 -2.83
N LEU A 257 7.80 -10.14 -2.88
CA LEU A 257 8.90 -9.45 -3.55
C LEU A 257 9.93 -9.09 -2.49
N LYS A 258 11.14 -9.65 -2.60
CA LYS A 258 12.24 -9.39 -1.65
C LYS A 258 12.98 -8.10 -2.00
N GLY A 259 13.50 -7.43 -0.98
CA GLY A 259 14.17 -6.15 -1.14
C GLY A 259 14.41 -5.45 0.19
N HIS A 260 14.64 -4.15 0.14
CA HIS A 260 14.99 -3.34 1.30
C HIS A 260 14.18 -2.04 1.30
N TRP A 261 13.82 -1.57 2.48
CA TRP A 261 13.18 -0.26 2.62
C TRP A 261 14.19 0.86 2.43
N LEU A 262 13.74 1.93 1.76
CA LEU A 262 14.48 3.18 1.63
C LEU A 262 13.93 4.20 2.62
N ASP A 263 14.84 4.86 3.32
CA ASP A 263 14.57 5.93 4.27
C ASP A 263 15.08 7.25 3.70
N ARG A 264 14.25 8.31 3.76
CA ARG A 264 14.63 9.63 3.25
C ARG A 264 15.64 10.26 4.20
N ILE A 265 16.72 10.80 3.66
CA ILE A 265 17.71 11.52 4.47
C ILE A 265 17.08 12.85 4.92
N PRO A 266 16.96 13.14 6.23
CA PRO A 266 16.23 14.33 6.70
C PRO A 266 16.77 15.67 6.16
N SER A 267 18.06 15.73 5.84
CA SER A 267 18.72 16.93 5.31
C SER A 267 18.57 17.10 3.79
N SER A 268 17.87 16.19 3.10
CA SER A 268 17.71 16.21 1.64
C SER A 268 16.26 15.94 1.24
N SER A 269 15.79 16.64 0.21
CA SER A 269 14.46 16.40 -0.33
C SER A 269 14.39 15.15 -1.22
N ASN A 270 15.53 14.67 -1.72
CA ASN A 270 15.55 13.68 -2.80
C ASN A 270 16.61 12.59 -2.67
N GLU A 271 17.27 12.50 -1.52
CA GLU A 271 18.25 11.46 -1.24
C GLU A 271 17.73 10.48 -0.20
N TYR A 272 18.03 9.21 -0.45
CA TYR A 272 17.55 8.07 0.32
C TYR A 272 18.70 7.14 0.66
N ARG A 273 18.54 6.35 1.71
CA ARG A 273 19.47 5.29 2.12
C ARG A 273 18.68 4.04 2.48
N LEU A 274 19.35 2.89 2.58
CA LEU A 274 18.71 1.71 3.16
C LEU A 274 18.32 2.02 4.61
N LEU A 275 17.07 1.73 4.96
CA LEU A 275 16.59 1.84 6.34
C LEU A 275 17.35 0.86 7.24
N THR A 276 17.52 -0.37 6.75
CA THR A 276 18.31 -1.43 7.39
C THR A 276 18.92 -2.34 6.33
N ASP A 277 19.98 -3.06 6.69
CA ASP A 277 20.56 -4.13 5.85
C ASP A 277 19.73 -5.43 5.86
N MET A 278 18.66 -5.49 6.65
CA MET A 278 17.78 -6.66 6.69
C MET A 278 16.90 -6.71 5.45
N THR A 279 16.92 -7.85 4.76
CA THR A 279 16.00 -8.09 3.66
C THR A 279 14.57 -8.22 4.17
N ASN A 280 13.68 -7.44 3.58
CA ASN A 280 12.25 -7.47 3.83
C ASN A 280 11.50 -8.02 2.61
N SER A 281 10.17 -8.11 2.74
CA SER A 281 9.29 -8.51 1.66
C SER A 281 8.04 -7.66 1.60
N VAL A 282 7.66 -7.28 0.39
CA VAL A 282 6.36 -6.66 0.07
C VAL A 282 5.59 -7.55 -0.89
N THR A 283 4.33 -7.24 -1.15
CA THR A 283 3.54 -7.93 -2.19
C THR A 283 3.12 -6.91 -3.25
N LYS A 284 2.83 -7.36 -4.46
CA LYS A 284 2.30 -6.47 -5.52
C LYS A 284 0.93 -5.89 -5.17
N LEU A 285 0.22 -6.45 -4.19
CA LEU A 285 -1.02 -5.85 -3.67
C LEU A 285 -0.77 -4.49 -3.00
N ASN A 286 0.37 -4.34 -2.31
CA ASN A 286 0.68 -3.13 -1.56
C ASN A 286 1.43 -2.09 -2.40
N ALA A 287 2.00 -2.49 -3.54
CA ALA A 287 2.60 -1.56 -4.48
C ALA A 287 1.55 -0.58 -5.03
N ILE A 288 1.92 0.68 -5.16
CA ILE A 288 1.10 1.69 -5.81
C ILE A 288 1.06 1.36 -7.30
N LYS A 289 -0.16 1.33 -7.85
CA LYS A 289 -0.42 0.85 -9.21
C LYS A 289 -0.93 1.96 -10.09
N LEU A 290 -0.75 1.73 -11.37
CA LEU A 290 -1.37 2.48 -12.45
C LEU A 290 -2.82 2.01 -12.61
N GLU A 291 -3.60 2.75 -13.41
CA GLU A 291 -5.00 2.39 -13.66
C GLU A 291 -5.17 1.03 -14.36
N ASN A 292 -4.17 0.60 -15.13
CA ASN A 292 -4.15 -0.74 -15.73
C ASN A 292 -3.72 -1.85 -14.75
N GLY A 293 -3.47 -1.53 -13.48
CA GLY A 293 -3.06 -2.47 -12.44
C GLY A 293 -1.56 -2.81 -12.39
N THR A 294 -0.76 -2.30 -13.33
CA THR A 294 0.70 -2.45 -13.31
C THR A 294 1.29 -1.64 -12.15
N PRO A 295 2.29 -2.14 -11.41
CA PRO A 295 2.97 -1.34 -10.39
C PRO A 295 3.65 -0.11 -11.02
N LEU A 296 3.52 1.05 -10.37
CA LEU A 296 4.44 2.17 -10.60
C LEU A 296 5.84 1.75 -10.14
N TYR A 297 6.87 2.14 -10.88
CA TYR A 297 8.26 1.79 -10.53
C TYR A 297 9.24 2.89 -10.99
N HIS A 298 10.46 2.78 -10.46
CA HIS A 298 11.64 3.49 -10.94
C HIS A 298 12.76 2.49 -11.19
N LEU A 299 13.34 2.51 -12.40
CA LEU A 299 14.57 1.79 -12.70
C LEU A 299 15.77 2.63 -12.26
N TYR A 300 16.49 2.18 -11.25
CA TYR A 300 17.68 2.85 -10.76
C TYR A 300 18.89 2.39 -11.59
N TYR A 301 19.39 3.27 -12.46
CA TYR A 301 20.52 3.01 -13.38
C TYR A 301 21.88 3.34 -12.78
N ALA A 302 21.92 4.14 -11.72
CA ALA A 302 23.17 4.53 -11.09
C ALA A 302 23.65 3.44 -10.11
N MET A 303 24.95 3.32 -9.92
CA MET A 303 25.46 2.67 -8.71
C MET A 303 25.12 3.56 -7.51
N PRO A 304 24.83 2.99 -6.33
CA PRO A 304 24.73 3.79 -5.12
C PRO A 304 25.99 4.65 -4.99
N SER A 305 25.86 5.86 -4.41
CA SER A 305 27.05 6.64 -4.07
C SER A 305 28.00 5.79 -3.20
N GLN A 306 29.27 6.18 -3.07
CA GLN A 306 30.20 5.44 -2.18
C GLN A 306 29.68 5.28 -0.74
N ASN A 307 28.71 6.11 -0.33
CA ASN A 307 28.08 6.08 0.99
C ASN A 307 26.72 5.33 1.01
N GLY A 308 26.33 4.64 -0.07
CA GLY A 308 25.06 3.91 -0.14
C GLY A 308 23.82 4.79 -0.32
N THR A 309 23.98 5.99 -0.88
CA THR A 309 22.89 6.95 -1.12
C THR A 309 22.26 6.74 -2.50
N TYR A 310 20.93 6.81 -2.53
CA TYR A 310 20.10 6.75 -3.72
C TYR A 310 19.47 8.11 -3.96
N LYS A 311 19.69 8.69 -5.15
CA LYS A 311 19.11 10.00 -5.50
C LYS A 311 17.96 9.83 -6.46
N LEU A 312 16.79 10.34 -6.09
CA LEU A 312 15.57 10.23 -6.87
C LEU A 312 15.16 11.60 -7.40
N ASP A 313 14.45 11.63 -8.52
CA ASP A 313 13.89 12.87 -9.07
C ASP A 313 12.58 13.19 -8.33
N ALA A 314 12.32 14.46 -8.05
CA ALA A 314 11.07 14.91 -7.43
C ALA A 314 9.83 14.55 -8.29
N LEU A 315 10.00 14.42 -9.62
CA LEU A 315 8.93 13.96 -10.50
C LEU A 315 8.43 12.56 -10.16
N PHE A 316 9.26 11.69 -9.57
CA PHE A 316 8.83 10.37 -9.15
C PHE A 316 7.83 10.45 -8.00
N GLU A 317 8.13 11.28 -6.99
CA GLU A 317 7.25 11.54 -5.86
C GLU A 317 5.92 12.15 -6.32
N THR A 318 5.97 13.12 -7.23
CA THR A 318 4.77 13.68 -7.87
C THR A 318 3.91 12.61 -8.54
N ALA A 319 4.53 11.69 -9.30
CA ALA A 319 3.80 10.61 -9.95
C ALA A 319 3.15 9.64 -8.95
N ILE A 320 3.84 9.35 -7.85
CA ILE A 320 3.32 8.51 -6.76
C ILE A 320 2.09 9.18 -6.13
N GLU A 321 2.19 10.45 -5.76
CA GLU A 321 1.09 11.19 -5.14
C GLU A 321 -0.12 11.29 -6.06
N GLN A 322 0.10 11.54 -7.35
CA GLN A 322 -0.96 11.56 -8.35
C GLN A 322 -1.64 10.20 -8.52
N ALA A 323 -0.86 9.10 -8.52
CA ALA A 323 -1.42 7.75 -8.52
C ALA A 323 -2.28 7.48 -7.26
N ILE A 324 -1.81 7.89 -6.08
CA ILE A 324 -2.57 7.77 -4.82
C ILE A 324 -3.87 8.58 -4.88
N ARG A 325 -3.81 9.83 -5.37
CA ARG A 325 -5.00 10.70 -5.51
C ARG A 325 -6.04 10.10 -6.45
N ARG A 326 -5.64 9.39 -7.50
CA ARG A 326 -6.59 8.71 -8.41
C ARG A 326 -7.19 7.48 -7.78
N LEU A 327 -6.41 6.70 -7.03
CA LEU A 327 -6.93 5.58 -6.24
C LEU A 327 -8.01 6.01 -5.24
N THR A 328 -7.98 7.25 -4.73
CA THR A 328 -8.99 7.78 -3.79
C THR A 328 -10.21 8.42 -4.46
N ARG A 329 -10.13 8.77 -5.76
CA ARG A 329 -11.23 9.38 -6.54
C ARG A 329 -12.22 8.37 -7.14
N VAL A 330 -11.94 7.06 -7.08
CA VAL A 330 -12.84 6.03 -7.62
C VAL A 330 -14.16 5.96 -6.85
N ASN A 331 -15.26 6.25 -7.54
CA ASN A 331 -16.62 6.22 -7.01
C ASN A 331 -17.08 4.75 -6.88
N PRO A 332 -17.72 4.34 -5.77
CA PRO A 332 -18.16 2.95 -5.59
C PRO A 332 -19.32 2.52 -6.51
N GLU A 333 -19.81 3.40 -7.39
CA GLU A 333 -20.83 3.07 -8.39
C GLU A 333 -20.24 2.58 -9.73
N ASP A 334 -18.91 2.63 -9.92
CA ASP A 334 -18.24 2.21 -11.16
C ASP A 334 -17.74 0.74 -11.13
N PHE A 335 -18.26 -0.11 -10.24
CA PHE A 335 -17.99 -1.57 -10.20
C PHE A 335 -19.23 -2.43 -9.95
#